data_AF-A0A2H0WT90-F1
#
_entry.id   AF-A0A2H0WT90-F1
#
_cell.length_a   1.000
_cell.length_b   1.000
_cell.length_c   1.000
_cell.angle_alpha   90.00
_cell.angle_beta   90.00
_cell.angle_gamma   90.00
#
_symmetry.space_group_name_H-M   'P 1'
#
loop_
_entity.id
_entity.type
_entity.pdbx_description
1 polymer ?
#
loop_
_entity_poly.entity_id
_entity_poly.type
_entity_poly.pdbx_seq_one_letter_code
_entity_poly.pdbx_strand_id
1 'polypeptide(L)'
;MKERDDKPRLKPKPEVFIIRPEKRPILEYFNRCRPLYGSDIRVDIEGNIFYPTWRQVRREEINPENYDLLSRKRIRPEIYLNLSLSTKNPYELRIHQVKKDGGSVEAGIRSIEHVIETETKKETPQAKMVQERINQLFSLFSNFSSLTKEDFKIIQGETYTQLARVGFNPETVMLEEKQKISHWLIKGSGGKDSLSRLNSLITTMALQAAYHRAIERELSIDQILTKFIRMHEALTLAREFSREILTDAHQWLEPQRLPAYYLFRYPQKPPQNVGVTVGILNTLSWQLTQPPVKPYRPTGLAAREPLIQAVGFLKQNQREEINQKGLFQQASTVLRETLEKYQSVHPTSA
;
A
#
# COMPACT_ATOMS: atom_id res chain seq x y z
N MET A 1 -10.45 56.20 6.06
CA MET A 1 -9.42 55.21 5.65
C MET A 1 -9.95 53.83 5.98
N LYS A 2 -10.14 52.97 4.97
CA LYS A 2 -10.51 51.56 5.18
C LYS A 2 -9.24 50.80 5.56
N GLU A 3 -9.13 50.35 6.80
CA GLU A 3 -8.18 49.30 7.15
C GLU A 3 -8.53 48.07 6.32
N ARG A 4 -7.65 47.74 5.38
CA ARG A 4 -7.69 46.45 4.68
C ARG A 4 -7.28 45.41 5.72
N ASP A 5 -8.28 44.70 6.21
CA ASP A 5 -8.14 43.50 7.01
C ASP A 5 -7.59 42.39 6.07
N ASP A 6 -6.30 42.49 5.73
CA ASP A 6 -5.52 41.47 5.04
C ASP A 6 -5.36 40.29 6.00
N LYS A 7 -6.45 39.52 6.19
CA LYS A 7 -6.37 38.21 6.82
C LYS A 7 -5.40 37.40 5.98
N PRO A 8 -4.27 36.93 6.54
CA PRO A 8 -3.30 36.20 5.76
C PRO A 8 -4.01 34.99 5.18
N ARG A 9 -3.97 34.86 3.85
CA ARG A 9 -4.26 33.59 3.18
C ARG A 9 -3.50 32.53 3.96
N LEU A 10 -4.20 31.63 4.64
CA LEU A 10 -3.61 30.49 5.35
C LEU A 10 -2.80 29.72 4.31
N LYS A 11 -1.51 30.04 4.19
CA LYS A 11 -0.58 29.27 3.37
C LYS A 11 -0.65 27.84 3.91
N PRO A 12 -0.83 26.83 3.05
CA PRO A 12 -0.81 25.45 3.50
C PRO A 12 0.47 25.24 4.33
N LYS A 13 0.29 24.73 5.55
CA LYS A 13 1.40 24.51 6.46
C LYS A 13 2.38 23.54 5.81
N PRO A 14 3.69 23.80 5.86
CA PRO A 14 4.67 22.92 5.25
C PRO A 14 4.59 21.51 5.86
N GLU A 15 4.52 20.51 4.98
CA GLU A 15 4.61 19.10 5.35
C GLU A 15 6.03 18.76 5.80
N VAL A 16 6.13 17.92 6.82
CA VAL A 16 7.38 17.46 7.37
C VAL A 16 7.35 15.95 7.51
N PHE A 17 8.31 15.29 6.88
CA PHE A 17 8.42 13.83 6.90
C PHE A 17 9.44 13.42 7.95
N ILE A 18 9.02 12.55 8.85
CA ILE A 18 9.79 12.12 10.02
C ILE A 18 9.83 10.60 10.13
N ILE A 19 10.83 10.10 10.86
CA ILE A 19 10.94 8.69 11.26
C ILE A 19 11.47 8.62 12.68
N ARG A 20 11.12 7.59 13.43
CA ARG A 20 11.75 7.38 14.75
C ARG A 20 13.20 6.89 14.58
N PRO A 21 14.18 7.35 15.38
CA PRO A 21 15.58 6.95 15.25
C PRO A 21 15.78 5.43 15.26
N GLU A 22 15.05 4.70 16.12
CA GLU A 22 15.11 3.23 16.19
C GLU A 22 14.58 2.53 14.93
N LYS A 23 13.88 3.26 14.05
CA LYS A 23 13.38 2.77 12.76
C LYS A 23 14.27 3.19 11.58
N ARG A 24 15.37 3.93 11.79
CA ARG A 24 16.34 4.19 10.72
C ARG A 24 16.95 2.93 10.10
N PRO A 25 17.38 1.92 10.88
CA PRO A 25 17.99 0.73 10.30
C PRO A 25 17.06 -0.01 9.32
N ILE A 26 15.75 -0.08 9.64
CA ILE A 26 14.77 -0.70 8.73
C ILE A 26 14.54 0.14 7.47
N LEU A 27 14.63 1.47 7.54
CA LEU A 27 14.59 2.34 6.36
C LEU A 27 15.81 2.16 5.47
N GLU A 28 17.01 2.10 6.05
CA GLU A 28 18.23 1.85 5.30
C GLU A 28 18.22 0.47 4.64
N TYR A 29 17.75 -0.56 5.34
CA TYR A 29 17.55 -1.89 4.78
C TYR A 29 16.53 -1.87 3.64
N PHE A 30 15.35 -1.28 3.87
CA PHE A 30 14.31 -1.11 2.85
C PHE A 30 14.84 -0.44 1.58
N ASN A 31 15.65 0.62 1.72
CA ASN A 31 16.21 1.33 0.57
C ASN A 31 17.21 0.49 -0.25
N ARG A 32 17.81 -0.56 0.34
CA ARG A 32 18.66 -1.54 -0.36
C ARG A 32 17.86 -2.66 -1.01
N CYS A 33 16.63 -2.91 -0.57
CA CYS A 33 15.75 -3.90 -1.17
C CYS A 33 15.33 -3.49 -2.60
N ARG A 34 15.13 -4.50 -3.46
CA ARG A 34 14.73 -4.32 -4.85
C ARG A 34 13.28 -3.83 -4.93
N PRO A 35 12.97 -2.75 -5.65
CA PRO A 35 11.57 -2.35 -5.87
C PRO A 35 10.85 -3.31 -6.81
N LEU A 36 9.56 -3.56 -6.54
CA LEU A 36 8.65 -4.18 -7.49
C LEU A 36 8.14 -3.14 -8.49
N TYR A 37 7.92 -3.59 -9.72
CA TYR A 37 7.67 -2.77 -10.90
C TYR A 37 6.68 -1.61 -10.62
N GLY A 38 7.16 -0.37 -10.78
CA GLY A 38 6.33 0.83 -10.69
C GLY A 38 5.71 1.14 -9.32
N SER A 39 6.14 0.46 -8.24
CA SER A 39 5.52 0.56 -6.92
C SER A 39 6.51 0.90 -5.80
N ASP A 40 5.96 1.32 -4.66
CA ASP A 40 6.72 1.51 -3.42
C ASP A 40 7.03 0.18 -2.69
N ILE A 41 6.55 -0.96 -3.20
CA ILE A 41 6.84 -2.26 -2.61
C ILE A 41 8.26 -2.64 -2.92
N ARG A 42 8.94 -3.19 -1.91
CA ARG A 42 10.29 -3.71 -2.06
C ARG A 42 10.41 -5.12 -1.55
N VAL A 43 11.34 -5.85 -2.15
CA VAL A 43 11.58 -7.25 -1.87
C VAL A 43 13.07 -7.45 -1.64
N ASP A 44 13.41 -8.20 -0.59
CA ASP A 44 14.80 -8.52 -0.29
C ASP A 44 15.30 -9.75 -1.04
N ILE A 45 16.57 -10.11 -0.81
CA ILE A 45 17.23 -11.25 -1.45
C ILE A 45 16.63 -12.61 -1.07
N GLU A 46 15.81 -12.69 -0.03
CA GLU A 46 15.13 -13.92 0.42
C GLU A 46 13.68 -13.98 -0.10
N GLY A 47 13.18 -12.89 -0.67
CA GLY A 47 11.81 -12.77 -1.14
C GLY A 47 10.83 -12.23 -0.09
N ASN A 48 11.32 -11.65 1.01
CA ASN A 48 10.47 -10.97 1.99
C ASN A 48 9.96 -9.65 1.41
N ILE A 49 8.67 -9.37 1.61
CA ILE A 49 7.98 -8.20 1.05
C ILE A 49 7.87 -7.09 2.10
N PHE A 50 8.18 -5.87 1.68
CA PHE A 50 8.12 -4.65 2.49
C PHE A 50 7.33 -3.55 1.77
N TYR A 51 6.54 -2.76 2.51
CA TYR A 51 5.84 -1.61 1.95
C TYR A 51 5.79 -0.42 2.92
N PRO A 52 5.91 0.83 2.42
CA PRO A 52 5.88 2.02 3.25
C PRO A 52 4.49 2.66 3.31
N THR A 53 4.09 3.08 4.50
CA THR A 53 2.91 3.93 4.75
C THR A 53 3.32 5.22 5.43
N TRP A 54 2.58 6.29 5.16
CA TRP A 54 2.73 7.57 5.84
C TRP A 54 1.56 7.77 6.78
N ARG A 55 1.83 8.07 8.05
CA ARG A 55 0.79 8.36 9.05
C ARG A 55 0.97 9.77 9.57
N GLN A 56 -0.09 10.57 9.50
CA GLN A 56 -0.11 11.88 10.14
C GLN A 56 -0.07 11.70 11.67
N VAL A 57 0.82 12.43 12.34
CA VAL A 57 1.00 12.38 13.80
C VAL A 57 0.39 13.62 14.45
N ARG A 58 -0.14 13.48 15.68
CA ARG A 58 -0.66 14.63 16.43
C ARG A 58 0.46 15.61 16.76
N ARG A 59 0.22 16.90 16.55
CA ARG A 59 1.22 17.95 16.79
C ARG A 59 1.60 18.04 18.26
N GLU A 60 0.63 17.87 19.17
CA GLU A 60 0.87 17.95 20.62
C GLU A 60 1.68 16.76 21.17
N GLU A 61 1.77 15.66 20.43
CA GLU A 61 2.40 14.41 20.88
C GLU A 61 3.85 14.27 20.37
N ILE A 62 4.39 15.27 19.65
CA ILE A 62 5.72 15.20 19.07
C ILE A 62 6.73 15.90 19.96
N ASN A 63 7.61 15.10 20.57
CA ASN A 63 8.89 15.57 21.06
C ASN A 63 9.92 15.45 19.92
N PRO A 64 10.53 16.56 19.43
CA PRO A 64 11.58 16.56 18.42
C PRO A 64 12.69 15.52 18.62
N GLU A 65 13.09 15.28 19.87
CA GLU A 65 14.18 14.36 20.22
C GLU A 65 13.85 12.90 19.88
N ASN A 66 12.57 12.56 19.75
CA ASN A 66 12.10 11.22 19.45
C ASN A 66 12.03 10.92 17.93
N TYR A 67 12.40 11.88 17.07
CA TYR A 67 12.22 11.77 15.62
C TYR A 67 13.37 12.36 14.81
N ASP A 68 13.78 11.64 13.79
CA ASP A 68 14.66 12.10 12.73
C ASP A 68 13.87 12.69 11.55
N LEU A 69 14.41 13.73 10.94
CA LEU A 69 13.87 14.34 9.72
C LEU A 69 14.28 13.55 8.47
N LEU A 70 13.32 13.27 7.59
CA LEU A 70 13.56 12.58 6.31
C LEU A 70 13.77 13.54 5.11
N SER A 71 13.45 14.83 5.24
CA SER A 71 13.54 15.81 4.15
C SER A 71 14.98 16.25 3.83
N ARG A 72 15.30 16.39 2.53
CA ARG A 72 16.62 16.77 1.98
C ARG A 72 17.09 18.20 2.26
N LYS A 73 16.26 19.07 2.83
CA LYS A 73 16.72 20.42 3.18
C LYS A 73 17.69 20.30 4.35
N ARG A 74 18.98 20.55 4.09
CA ARG A 74 20.10 20.65 5.05
C ARG A 74 19.85 21.76 6.08
N ILE A 75 18.77 21.68 6.83
CA ILE A 75 18.53 22.49 8.01
C ILE A 75 18.82 21.54 9.16
N ARG A 76 19.68 21.98 10.10
CA ARG A 76 20.01 21.19 11.29
C ARG A 76 18.69 20.67 11.91
N PRO A 77 18.55 19.36 12.17
CA PRO A 77 17.30 18.77 12.68
C PRO A 77 16.73 19.56 13.86
N GLU A 78 17.60 20.00 14.75
CA GLU A 78 17.33 20.89 15.89
C GLU A 78 16.62 22.18 15.47
N ILE A 79 17.12 22.92 14.47
CA ILE A 79 16.54 24.22 14.05
C ILE A 79 15.21 24.02 13.30
N TYR A 80 15.09 22.95 12.51
CA TYR A 80 13.87 22.70 11.74
C TYR A 80 12.73 22.14 12.60
N LEU A 81 13.04 21.32 13.61
CA LEU A 81 12.03 20.80 14.53
C LEU A 81 11.75 21.77 15.69
N ASN A 82 12.68 22.66 16.06
CA ASN A 82 12.45 23.72 17.08
C ASN A 82 11.70 24.95 16.55
N LEU A 83 11.66 25.18 15.24
CA LEU A 83 10.67 26.10 14.66
C LEU A 83 9.28 25.50 14.92
N SER A 84 8.50 26.18 15.75
CA SER A 84 7.30 25.66 16.40
C SER A 84 6.55 24.64 15.53
N LEU A 85 6.59 23.37 15.95
CA LEU A 85 5.88 22.25 15.30
C LEU A 85 4.38 22.55 15.11
N SER A 86 3.84 23.56 15.80
CA SER A 86 2.50 24.15 15.60
C SER A 86 2.28 24.72 14.19
N THR A 87 3.34 25.03 13.43
CA THR A 87 3.29 25.56 12.06
C THR A 87 3.41 24.51 10.95
N LYS A 88 3.56 23.22 11.29
CA LYS A 88 3.89 22.13 10.35
C LYS A 88 2.91 20.95 10.39
N ASN A 89 2.92 20.13 9.34
CA ASN A 89 2.17 18.88 9.25
C ASN A 89 3.11 17.67 9.24
N PRO A 90 3.30 17.00 10.39
CA PRO A 90 4.22 15.88 10.51
C PRO A 90 3.60 14.57 10.03
N TYR A 91 4.32 13.89 9.14
CA TYR A 91 4.00 12.55 8.63
C TYR A 91 5.12 11.58 9.01
N GLU A 92 4.78 10.59 9.83
CA GLU A 92 5.67 9.51 10.23
C GLU A 92 5.70 8.44 9.14
N LEU A 93 6.91 8.11 8.68
CA LEU A 93 7.15 6.95 7.83
C LEU A 93 7.09 5.67 8.65
N ARG A 94 6.27 4.72 8.21
CA ARG A 94 6.23 3.36 8.75
C ARG A 94 6.48 2.37 7.63
N ILE A 95 7.50 1.52 7.82
CA ILE A 95 7.80 0.43 6.92
C ILE A 95 7.25 -0.85 7.52
N HIS A 96 6.39 -1.53 6.78
CA HIS A 96 5.79 -2.79 7.17
C HIS A 96 6.47 -3.93 6.44
N GLN A 97 6.68 -5.03 7.15
CA GLN A 97 7.09 -6.30 6.57
C GLN A 97 5.88 -7.23 6.55
N VAL A 98 5.63 -7.90 5.43
CA VAL A 98 4.62 -8.95 5.35
C VAL A 98 5.13 -10.16 6.13
N LYS A 99 4.46 -10.51 7.24
CA LYS A 99 4.83 -11.65 8.10
C LYS A 99 3.80 -12.79 8.12
N LYS A 100 2.54 -12.49 7.83
CA LYS A 100 1.46 -13.50 7.79
C LYS A 100 1.75 -14.54 6.69
N ASP A 101 1.31 -15.76 6.92
CA ASP A 101 1.53 -16.92 6.05
C ASP A 101 2.98 -17.11 5.61
N GLY A 102 3.92 -16.84 6.52
CA GLY A 102 5.36 -16.95 6.25
C GLY A 102 5.92 -15.81 5.39
N GLY A 103 5.19 -14.69 5.26
CA GLY A 103 5.58 -13.56 4.41
C GLY A 103 5.22 -13.75 2.95
N SER A 104 4.17 -14.52 2.67
CA SER A 104 3.75 -14.85 1.31
C SER A 104 3.25 -13.63 0.53
N VAL A 105 3.39 -13.66 -0.80
CA VAL A 105 2.86 -12.61 -1.69
C VAL A 105 1.34 -12.50 -1.60
N GLU A 106 0.63 -13.59 -1.35
CA GLU A 106 -0.82 -13.62 -1.14
C GLU A 106 -1.22 -12.91 0.16
N ALA A 107 -0.41 -13.05 1.22
CA ALA A 107 -0.59 -12.27 2.43
C ALA A 107 -0.27 -10.78 2.20
N GLY A 108 0.70 -10.48 1.32
CA GLY A 108 0.99 -9.13 0.85
C GLY A 108 -0.21 -8.51 0.14
N ILE A 109 -0.78 -9.21 -0.85
CA ILE A 109 -1.95 -8.78 -1.62
C ILE A 109 -3.11 -8.46 -0.68
N ARG A 110 -3.49 -9.42 0.19
CA ARG A 110 -4.58 -9.23 1.18
C ARG A 110 -4.30 -8.09 2.16
N SER A 111 -3.04 -7.87 2.54
CA SER A 111 -2.68 -6.75 3.40
C SER A 111 -2.95 -5.41 2.73
N ILE A 112 -2.67 -5.29 1.43
CA ILE A 112 -2.93 -4.06 0.67
C ILE A 112 -4.43 -3.91 0.39
N GLU A 113 -5.13 -4.99 0.02
CA GLU A 113 -6.61 -4.99 -0.14
C GLU A 113 -7.29 -4.52 1.13
N HIS A 114 -6.87 -5.02 2.29
CA HIS A 114 -7.41 -4.59 3.58
C HIS A 114 -7.20 -3.09 3.83
N VAL A 115 -6.06 -2.53 3.44
CA VAL A 115 -5.80 -1.09 3.55
C VAL A 115 -6.72 -0.31 2.62
N ILE A 116 -6.86 -0.72 1.35
CA ILE A 116 -7.76 -0.09 0.37
C ILE A 116 -9.21 -0.13 0.86
N GLU A 117 -9.67 -1.28 1.32
CA GLU A 117 -11.02 -1.44 1.85
C GLU A 117 -11.25 -0.59 3.09
N THR A 118 -10.29 -0.55 4.01
CA THR A 118 -10.43 0.20 5.27
C THR A 118 -10.50 1.69 5.00
N GLU A 119 -9.63 2.21 4.13
CA GLU A 119 -9.64 3.62 3.75
C GLU A 119 -10.91 3.96 2.97
N THR A 120 -11.35 3.12 2.03
CA THR A 120 -12.62 3.32 1.29
C THR A 120 -13.83 3.30 2.23
N LYS A 121 -13.96 2.29 3.10
CA LYS A 121 -15.06 2.15 4.08
C LYS A 121 -15.11 3.33 5.06
N LYS A 122 -13.99 3.99 5.31
CA LYS A 122 -13.89 5.13 6.21
C LYS A 122 -14.15 6.46 5.50
N GLU A 123 -13.47 6.71 4.38
CA GLU A 123 -13.47 8.02 3.73
C GLU A 123 -14.75 8.25 2.91
N THR A 124 -15.29 7.24 2.23
CA THR A 124 -16.47 7.39 1.35
C THR A 124 -17.74 7.79 2.14
N PRO A 125 -18.12 7.12 3.24
CA PRO A 125 -19.29 7.55 4.02
C PRO A 125 -19.13 8.94 4.63
N GLN A 126 -17.90 9.32 5.00
CA GLN A 126 -17.61 10.64 5.56
C GLN A 126 -17.77 11.74 4.51
N ALA A 127 -17.22 11.54 3.31
CA ALA A 127 -17.37 12.48 2.20
C ALA A 127 -18.84 12.66 1.80
N LYS A 128 -19.58 11.55 1.68
CA LYS A 128 -21.01 11.56 1.34
C LYS A 128 -21.84 12.30 2.38
N MET A 129 -21.63 12.02 3.68
CA MET A 129 -22.34 12.71 4.77
C MET A 129 -22.08 14.23 4.77
N VAL A 130 -20.85 14.65 4.53
CA VAL A 130 -20.49 16.07 4.44
C VAL A 130 -21.27 16.73 3.29
N GLN A 131 -21.28 16.13 2.10
CA GLN A 131 -22.01 16.65 0.95
C GLN A 131 -23.52 16.69 1.17
N GLU A 132 -24.10 15.59 1.68
CA GLU A 132 -25.52 15.50 2.01
C GLU A 132 -25.92 16.60 3.00
N ARG A 133 -25.13 16.80 4.08
CA ARG A 133 -25.42 17.83 5.07
C ARG A 133 -25.28 19.24 4.50
N ILE A 134 -24.28 19.50 3.67
CA ILE A 134 -24.14 20.80 3.01
C ILE A 134 -25.36 21.10 2.14
N ASN A 135 -25.83 20.13 1.36
CA ASN A 135 -27.00 20.29 0.49
C ASN A 135 -28.29 20.50 1.30
N GLN A 136 -28.46 19.76 2.40
CA GLN A 136 -29.56 19.99 3.36
C GLN A 136 -29.53 21.42 3.92
N LEU A 137 -28.36 21.92 4.34
CA LEU A 137 -28.23 23.26 4.89
C LEU A 137 -28.52 24.34 3.84
N PHE A 138 -28.08 24.18 2.59
CA PHE A 138 -28.46 25.09 1.51
C PHE A 138 -29.98 25.12 1.28
N SER A 139 -30.64 23.97 1.30
CA SER A 139 -32.10 23.88 1.17
C SER A 139 -32.82 24.55 2.35
N LEU A 140 -32.40 24.25 3.59
CA LEU A 140 -32.98 24.84 4.81
C LEU A 140 -32.80 26.37 4.85
N PHE A 141 -31.65 26.87 4.39
CA PHE A 141 -31.33 28.30 4.42
C PHE A 141 -31.86 29.08 3.22
N SER A 142 -32.58 28.44 2.29
CA SER A 142 -33.33 29.14 1.24
C SER A 142 -34.33 30.16 1.82
N ASN A 143 -34.90 29.85 2.99
CA ASN A 143 -35.77 30.74 3.77
C ASN A 143 -35.08 31.24 5.04
N PHE A 144 -33.84 31.73 4.93
CA PHE A 144 -33.02 32.13 6.09
C PHE A 144 -33.73 33.07 7.08
N SER A 145 -34.56 33.99 6.59
CA SER A 145 -35.25 35.01 7.41
C SER A 145 -36.31 34.45 8.34
N SER A 146 -36.81 33.22 8.11
CA SER A 146 -37.80 32.59 9.00
C SER A 146 -37.17 31.82 10.16
N LEU A 147 -35.84 31.72 10.22
CA LEU A 147 -35.13 30.94 11.23
C LEU A 147 -34.71 31.80 12.42
N THR A 148 -34.93 31.26 13.62
CA THR A 148 -34.57 31.87 14.90
C THR A 148 -33.17 31.45 15.35
N LYS A 149 -32.62 32.12 16.37
CA LYS A 149 -31.31 31.76 16.95
C LYS A 149 -31.31 30.36 17.53
N GLU A 150 -32.43 29.91 18.07
CA GLU A 150 -32.66 28.59 18.63
C GLU A 150 -32.64 27.53 17.53
N ASP A 151 -33.25 27.79 16.36
CA ASP A 151 -33.21 26.89 15.21
C ASP A 151 -31.76 26.65 14.74
N PHE A 152 -30.94 27.70 14.66
CA PHE A 152 -29.52 27.56 14.31
C PHE A 152 -28.72 26.74 15.34
N LYS A 153 -29.05 26.81 16.63
CA LYS A 153 -28.41 25.95 17.65
C LYS A 153 -28.76 24.48 17.42
N ILE A 154 -30.02 24.19 17.12
CA ILE A 154 -30.49 22.82 16.82
C ILE A 154 -29.81 22.30 15.56
N ILE A 155 -29.83 23.07 14.48
CA ILE A 155 -29.20 22.73 13.19
C ILE A 155 -27.69 22.48 13.34
N GLN A 156 -27.00 23.29 14.15
CA GLN A 156 -25.60 23.09 14.44
C GLN A 156 -25.37 21.79 15.24
N GLY A 157 -26.16 21.52 16.28
CA GLY A 157 -26.08 20.28 17.06
C GLY A 157 -26.37 19.01 16.24
N GLU A 158 -27.35 19.09 15.32
CA GLU A 158 -27.62 18.03 14.34
C GLU A 158 -26.43 17.80 13.41
N THR A 159 -25.78 18.87 12.95
CA THR A 159 -24.60 18.79 12.09
C THR A 159 -23.48 18.03 12.80
N TYR A 160 -23.20 18.35 14.07
CA TYR A 160 -22.26 17.58 14.88
C TYR A 160 -22.65 16.10 14.98
N THR A 161 -23.92 15.82 15.28
CA THR A 161 -24.43 14.45 15.46
C THR A 161 -24.30 13.63 14.18
N GLN A 162 -24.69 14.19 13.04
CA GLN A 162 -24.63 13.50 11.75
C GLN A 162 -23.19 13.20 11.31
N LEU A 163 -22.28 14.16 11.49
CA LEU A 163 -20.86 13.96 11.19
C LEU A 163 -20.23 12.92 12.13
N ALA A 164 -20.54 12.95 13.42
CA ALA A 164 -20.06 11.96 14.38
C ALA A 164 -20.52 10.52 14.07
N ARG A 165 -21.74 10.33 13.53
CA ARG A 165 -22.26 9.00 13.14
C ARG A 165 -21.41 8.27 12.10
N VAL A 166 -20.71 9.00 11.24
CA VAL A 166 -19.81 8.44 10.22
C VAL A 166 -18.34 8.46 10.67
N GLY A 167 -18.08 8.71 11.96
CA GLY A 167 -16.72 8.80 12.50
C GLY A 167 -15.96 10.07 12.07
N PHE A 168 -16.66 11.09 11.57
CA PHE A 168 -16.09 12.40 11.25
C PHE A 168 -16.39 13.34 12.42
N ASN A 169 -15.70 13.19 13.55
CA ASN A 169 -15.93 14.09 14.68
C ASN A 169 -15.15 15.41 14.47
N PRO A 170 -15.85 16.58 14.37
CA PRO A 170 -15.21 17.88 14.21
C PRO A 170 -14.17 18.24 15.28
N GLU A 171 -14.31 17.69 16.49
CA GLU A 171 -13.46 18.02 17.64
C GLU A 171 -12.18 17.19 17.71
N THR A 172 -12.21 15.96 17.16
CA THR A 172 -11.09 15.02 17.28
C THR A 172 -10.42 14.69 15.95
N VAL A 173 -10.92 15.26 14.85
CA VAL A 173 -10.37 15.01 13.53
C VAL A 173 -8.97 15.63 13.38
N MET A 174 -8.01 14.79 13.00
CA MET A 174 -6.59 15.17 12.93
C MET A 174 -6.16 15.72 11.57
N LEU A 175 -6.84 15.29 10.51
CA LEU A 175 -6.47 15.67 9.14
C LEU A 175 -6.84 17.12 8.90
N GLU A 176 -5.86 17.95 8.52
CA GLU A 176 -6.05 19.40 8.41
C GLU A 176 -7.19 19.76 7.43
N GLU A 177 -7.27 19.07 6.29
CA GLU A 177 -8.37 19.30 5.34
C GLU A 177 -9.73 18.95 5.93
N LYS A 178 -9.82 17.88 6.73
CA LYS A 178 -11.06 17.56 7.45
C LYS A 178 -11.38 18.59 8.54
N GLN A 179 -10.37 19.10 9.25
CA GLN A 179 -10.56 20.20 10.21
C GLN A 179 -11.11 21.46 9.52
N LYS A 180 -10.61 21.80 8.33
CA LYS A 180 -11.13 22.93 7.53
C LYS A 180 -12.57 22.69 7.10
N ILE A 181 -12.89 21.50 6.57
CA ILE A 181 -14.26 21.12 6.22
C ILE A 181 -15.18 21.26 7.44
N SER A 182 -14.80 20.65 8.57
CA SER A 182 -15.51 20.74 9.84
C SER A 182 -15.72 22.19 10.26
N HIS A 183 -14.66 23.01 10.27
CA HIS A 183 -14.73 24.40 10.70
C HIS A 183 -15.75 25.19 9.89
N TRP A 184 -15.69 25.11 8.56
CA TRP A 184 -16.58 25.87 7.68
C TRP A 184 -18.01 25.33 7.72
N LEU A 185 -18.19 24.02 7.79
CA LEU A 185 -19.51 23.39 7.88
C LEU A 185 -20.20 23.74 9.19
N ILE A 186 -19.51 23.62 10.32
CA ILE A 186 -20.04 24.01 11.63
C ILE A 186 -20.33 25.51 11.69
N LYS A 187 -19.44 26.35 11.15
CA LYS A 187 -19.67 27.80 11.07
C LYS A 187 -20.90 28.14 10.22
N GLY A 188 -21.03 27.54 9.05
CA GLY A 188 -22.19 27.71 8.18
C GLY A 188 -23.48 27.26 8.86
N SER A 189 -23.48 26.10 9.51
CA SER A 189 -24.66 25.60 10.24
C SER A 189 -25.13 26.52 11.38
N GLY A 190 -24.23 27.33 11.95
CA GLY A 190 -24.53 28.22 13.08
C GLY A 190 -25.13 29.57 12.70
N GLY A 191 -25.16 29.94 11.42
CA GLY A 191 -25.91 31.12 10.93
C GLY A 191 -25.32 32.49 11.28
N LYS A 192 -24.16 32.56 11.93
CA LYS A 192 -23.66 33.77 12.60
C LYS A 192 -22.40 34.36 11.98
N ASP A 193 -22.30 35.69 12.01
CA ASP A 193 -21.06 36.42 11.72
C ASP A 193 -20.10 36.46 12.93
N SER A 194 -18.94 37.11 12.77
CA SER A 194 -17.95 37.28 13.83
C SER A 194 -18.43 38.12 15.01
N LEU A 195 -19.53 38.87 14.85
CA LEU A 195 -20.18 39.67 15.89
C LEU A 195 -21.41 38.96 16.47
N SER A 196 -21.56 37.65 16.23
CA SER A 196 -22.68 36.82 16.70
C SER A 196 -24.06 37.23 16.18
N ARG A 197 -24.13 37.99 15.08
CA ARG A 197 -25.38 38.38 14.42
C ARG A 197 -25.75 37.36 13.35
N LEU A 198 -27.05 37.12 13.17
CA LEU A 198 -27.53 36.25 12.09
C LEU A 198 -27.21 36.89 10.74
N ASN A 199 -26.56 36.13 9.85
CA ASN A 199 -26.08 36.65 8.58
C ASN A 199 -26.11 35.57 7.49
N SER A 200 -27.05 35.73 6.56
CA SER A 200 -27.25 34.80 5.43
C SER A 200 -26.02 34.75 4.51
N LEU A 201 -25.42 35.90 4.18
CA LEU A 201 -24.27 35.95 3.28
C LEU A 201 -23.07 35.18 3.86
N ILE A 202 -22.71 35.45 5.11
CA ILE A 202 -21.58 34.76 5.76
C ILE A 202 -21.84 33.25 5.88
N THR A 203 -23.08 32.88 6.15
CA THR A 203 -23.52 31.49 6.22
C THR A 203 -23.37 30.78 4.87
N THR A 204 -23.89 31.37 3.80
CA THR A 204 -23.77 30.85 2.44
C THR A 204 -22.32 30.72 2.01
N MET A 205 -21.49 31.74 2.27
CA MET A 205 -20.06 31.67 1.95
C MET A 205 -19.31 30.60 2.73
N ALA A 206 -19.66 30.38 4.01
CA ALA A 206 -19.08 29.32 4.82
C ALA A 206 -19.47 27.92 4.28
N LEU A 207 -20.73 27.73 3.89
CA LEU A 207 -21.18 26.48 3.27
C LEU A 207 -20.54 26.23 1.91
N GLN A 208 -20.39 27.26 1.08
CA GLN A 208 -19.66 27.15 -0.20
C GLN A 208 -18.18 26.78 0.02
N ALA A 209 -17.52 27.36 1.03
CA ALA A 209 -16.15 27.00 1.38
C ALA A 209 -16.04 25.54 1.84
N ALA A 210 -17.00 25.06 2.65
CA ALA A 210 -17.07 23.65 3.05
C ALA A 210 -17.30 22.73 1.84
N TYR A 211 -18.16 23.13 0.91
CA TYR A 211 -18.48 22.38 -0.31
C TYR A 211 -17.26 22.20 -1.21
N HIS A 212 -16.57 23.29 -1.54
CA HIS A 212 -15.35 23.22 -2.36
C HIS A 212 -14.29 22.33 -1.72
N ARG A 213 -14.10 22.44 -0.40
CA ARG A 213 -13.15 21.60 0.35
C ARG A 213 -13.56 20.12 0.36
N ALA A 214 -14.86 19.83 0.43
CA ALA A 214 -15.37 18.47 0.38
C ALA A 214 -15.09 17.83 -1.00
N ILE A 215 -15.30 18.57 -2.09
CA ILE A 215 -14.96 18.11 -3.46
C ILE A 215 -13.45 17.89 -3.60
N GLU A 216 -12.63 18.86 -3.18
CA GLU A 216 -11.16 18.72 -3.20
C GLU A 216 -10.72 17.47 -2.43
N ARG A 217 -11.36 17.19 -1.28
CA ARG A 217 -11.07 16.00 -0.49
C ARG A 217 -11.48 14.72 -1.21
N GLU A 218 -12.67 14.68 -1.80
CA GLU A 218 -13.15 13.53 -2.57
C GLU A 218 -12.16 13.15 -3.68
N LEU A 219 -11.74 14.13 -4.48
CA LEU A 219 -10.73 13.93 -5.52
C LEU A 219 -9.37 13.49 -4.97
N SER A 220 -9.01 13.91 -3.76
CA SER A 220 -7.76 13.49 -3.10
C SER A 220 -7.80 12.07 -2.53
N ILE A 221 -8.98 11.52 -2.23
CA ILE A 221 -9.12 10.14 -1.75
C ILE A 221 -8.61 9.18 -2.82
N ASP A 222 -8.99 9.40 -4.07
CA ASP A 222 -8.55 8.59 -5.22
C ASP A 222 -7.04 8.62 -5.37
N GLN A 223 -6.39 9.77 -5.15
CA GLN A 223 -4.93 9.90 -5.21
C GLN A 223 -4.24 9.09 -4.10
N ILE A 224 -4.79 9.08 -2.89
CA ILE A 224 -4.28 8.28 -1.76
C ILE A 224 -4.43 6.79 -2.07
N LEU A 225 -5.59 6.38 -2.59
CA LEU A 225 -5.88 5.00 -2.95
C LEU A 225 -5.03 4.53 -4.14
N THR A 226 -4.74 5.39 -5.10
CA THR A 226 -3.92 5.10 -6.29
C THR A 226 -2.57 4.49 -5.91
N LYS A 227 -1.93 4.99 -4.84
CA LYS A 227 -0.67 4.44 -4.34
C LYS A 227 -0.84 2.96 -3.94
N PHE A 228 -1.90 2.63 -3.19
CA PHE A 228 -2.15 1.27 -2.74
C PHE A 228 -2.63 0.36 -3.89
N ILE A 229 -3.37 0.89 -4.86
CA ILE A 229 -3.75 0.15 -6.08
C ILE A 229 -2.50 -0.27 -6.84
N ARG A 230 -1.54 0.64 -7.07
CA ARG A 230 -0.26 0.30 -7.73
C ARG A 230 0.54 -0.74 -6.97
N MET A 231 0.51 -0.69 -5.64
CA MET A 231 1.13 -1.72 -4.80
C MET A 231 0.46 -3.08 -4.98
N HIS A 232 -0.87 -3.12 -5.02
CA HIS A 232 -1.64 -4.33 -5.27
C HIS A 232 -1.32 -4.94 -6.63
N GLU A 233 -1.35 -4.13 -7.69
CA GLU A 233 -1.02 -4.55 -9.06
C GLU A 233 0.40 -5.11 -9.15
N ALA A 234 1.39 -4.46 -8.54
CA ALA A 234 2.76 -4.92 -8.55
C ALA A 234 2.96 -6.28 -7.84
N LEU A 235 2.23 -6.52 -6.74
CA LEU A 235 2.24 -7.83 -6.06
C LEU A 235 1.55 -8.91 -6.88
N THR A 236 0.42 -8.58 -7.49
CA THR A 236 -0.34 -9.48 -8.36
C THR A 236 0.51 -9.92 -9.55
N LEU A 237 1.17 -8.97 -10.22
CA LEU A 237 2.11 -9.24 -11.30
C LEU A 237 3.29 -10.10 -10.83
N ALA A 238 3.88 -9.78 -9.68
CA ALA A 238 5.00 -10.56 -9.13
C ALA A 238 4.59 -12.01 -8.79
N ARG A 239 3.36 -12.20 -8.28
CA ARG A 239 2.76 -13.52 -8.03
C ARG A 239 2.61 -14.29 -9.34
N GLU A 240 1.96 -13.70 -10.33
CA GLU A 240 1.69 -14.33 -11.63
C GLU A 240 2.97 -14.73 -12.34
N PHE A 241 3.91 -13.79 -12.48
CA PHE A 241 5.23 -14.05 -13.06
C PHE A 241 5.97 -15.18 -12.34
N SER A 242 5.96 -15.20 -10.99
CA SER A 242 6.61 -16.27 -10.23
C SER A 242 5.95 -17.62 -10.48
N ARG A 243 4.61 -17.68 -10.45
CA ARG A 243 3.84 -18.91 -10.63
C ARG A 243 3.99 -19.47 -12.04
N GLU A 244 4.00 -18.61 -13.06
CA GLU A 244 4.23 -19.00 -14.45
C GLU A 244 5.59 -19.69 -14.59
N ILE A 245 6.66 -19.09 -14.05
CA ILE A 245 8.01 -19.70 -14.04
C ILE A 245 8.01 -21.09 -13.38
N LEU A 246 7.38 -21.22 -12.21
CA LEU A 246 7.31 -22.52 -11.52
C LEU A 246 6.49 -23.54 -12.31
N THR A 247 5.41 -23.09 -12.96
CA THR A 247 4.52 -23.94 -13.77
C THR A 247 5.24 -24.44 -15.02
N ASP A 248 5.92 -23.55 -15.74
CA ASP A 248 6.72 -23.90 -16.92
C ASP A 248 7.82 -24.89 -16.54
N ALA A 249 8.56 -24.61 -15.46
CA ALA A 249 9.59 -25.52 -14.97
C ALA A 249 9.01 -26.89 -14.59
N HIS A 250 7.85 -26.93 -13.92
CA HIS A 250 7.19 -28.17 -13.56
C HIS A 250 6.77 -28.98 -14.80
N GLN A 251 6.16 -28.33 -15.80
CA GLN A 251 5.75 -28.96 -17.04
C GLN A 251 6.95 -29.54 -17.81
N TRP A 252 8.07 -28.81 -17.88
CA TRP A 252 9.28 -29.34 -18.50
C TRP A 252 9.85 -30.56 -17.78
N LEU A 253 9.61 -30.73 -16.48
CA LEU A 253 10.04 -31.91 -15.74
C LEU A 253 9.14 -33.14 -15.97
N GLU A 254 8.03 -33.00 -16.69
CA GLU A 254 7.21 -34.14 -17.07
C GLU A 254 8.01 -35.08 -17.99
N PRO A 255 8.03 -36.40 -17.74
CA PRO A 255 8.83 -37.35 -18.49
C PRO A 255 8.61 -37.28 -20.01
N GLN A 256 7.42 -36.91 -20.45
CA GLN A 256 7.03 -36.87 -21.87
C GLN A 256 7.53 -35.62 -22.61
N ARG A 257 7.87 -34.54 -21.88
CA ARG A 257 8.23 -33.24 -22.49
C ARG A 257 9.73 -33.00 -22.60
N LEU A 258 10.52 -33.64 -21.74
CA LEU A 258 11.96 -33.66 -21.94
C LEU A 258 12.29 -34.58 -23.12
N PRO A 259 13.16 -34.15 -24.07
CA PRO A 259 13.83 -35.06 -25.01
C PRO A 259 14.58 -36.20 -24.32
N ALA A 260 14.72 -36.09 -23.00
CA ALA A 260 15.34 -37.02 -22.10
C ALA A 260 14.45 -38.20 -21.66
N TYR A 261 13.19 -38.29 -22.12
CA TYR A 261 12.39 -39.51 -21.95
C TYR A 261 13.18 -40.76 -22.35
N TYR A 262 13.92 -40.68 -23.47
CA TYR A 262 14.75 -41.78 -23.96
C TYR A 262 16.06 -41.94 -23.17
N LEU A 263 16.67 -40.82 -22.72
CA LEU A 263 17.91 -40.81 -21.93
C LEU A 263 17.73 -41.43 -20.54
N PHE A 264 16.56 -41.25 -19.93
CA PHE A 264 16.27 -41.69 -18.56
C PHE A 264 15.51 -43.02 -18.51
N ARG A 265 14.71 -43.36 -19.53
CA ARG A 265 14.05 -44.68 -19.62
C ARG A 265 15.03 -45.80 -20.02
N TYR A 266 16.09 -45.47 -20.76
CA TYR A 266 17.11 -46.42 -21.20
C TYR A 266 18.53 -45.89 -20.91
N PRO A 267 18.94 -45.76 -19.63
CA PRO A 267 20.22 -45.16 -19.26
C PRO A 267 21.42 -45.93 -19.83
N GLN A 268 21.25 -47.22 -20.12
CA GLN A 268 22.27 -48.10 -20.72
C GLN A 268 22.46 -47.92 -22.22
N LYS A 269 21.56 -47.22 -22.93
CA LYS A 269 21.68 -46.99 -24.37
C LYS A 269 22.64 -45.82 -24.66
N PRO A 270 23.31 -45.81 -25.83
CA PRO A 270 24.20 -44.72 -26.20
C PRO A 270 23.45 -43.37 -26.17
N PRO A 271 24.05 -42.34 -25.54
CA PRO A 271 23.39 -41.07 -25.33
C PRO A 271 23.12 -40.34 -26.66
N GLN A 272 21.86 -39.99 -26.91
CA GLN A 272 21.50 -39.01 -27.92
C GLN A 272 21.00 -37.75 -27.21
N ASN A 273 21.29 -36.56 -27.76
CA ASN A 273 20.78 -35.28 -27.29
C ASN A 273 21.19 -34.82 -25.86
N VAL A 274 22.25 -35.39 -25.27
CA VAL A 274 22.72 -34.97 -23.93
C VAL A 274 23.03 -33.48 -23.84
N GLY A 275 23.66 -32.91 -24.86
CA GLY A 275 23.94 -31.47 -24.90
C GLY A 275 22.67 -30.61 -24.86
N VAL A 276 21.62 -31.04 -25.55
CA VAL A 276 20.30 -30.38 -25.55
C VAL A 276 19.66 -30.49 -24.16
N THR A 277 19.66 -31.67 -23.55
CA THR A 277 19.15 -31.87 -22.18
C THR A 277 19.89 -31.01 -21.16
N VAL A 278 21.21 -30.95 -21.23
CA VAL A 278 22.02 -30.08 -20.36
C VAL A 278 21.66 -28.60 -20.57
N GLY A 279 21.45 -28.18 -21.82
CA GLY A 279 21.00 -26.82 -22.15
C GLY A 279 19.64 -26.49 -21.51
N ILE A 280 18.66 -27.39 -21.64
CA ILE A 280 17.33 -27.24 -21.03
C ILE A 280 17.45 -27.15 -19.50
N LEU A 281 18.15 -28.09 -18.86
CA LEU A 281 18.26 -28.12 -17.39
C LEU A 281 18.96 -26.88 -16.82
N ASN A 282 19.98 -26.36 -17.49
CA ASN A 282 20.63 -25.10 -17.10
C ASN A 282 19.68 -23.91 -17.24
N THR A 283 18.89 -23.88 -18.32
CA THR A 283 17.89 -22.84 -18.56
C THR A 283 16.81 -22.85 -17.48
N LEU A 284 16.24 -24.03 -17.18
CA LEU A 284 15.27 -24.20 -16.09
C LEU A 284 15.87 -23.79 -14.74
N SER A 285 17.10 -24.23 -14.45
CA SER A 285 17.82 -23.87 -13.22
C SER A 285 17.99 -22.35 -13.08
N TRP A 286 18.27 -21.64 -14.18
CA TRP A 286 18.36 -20.18 -14.17
C TRP A 286 16.98 -19.53 -14.00
N GLN A 287 15.95 -20.00 -14.71
CA GLN A 287 14.58 -19.50 -14.58
C GLN A 287 14.08 -19.62 -13.15
N LEU A 288 14.33 -20.74 -12.47
CA LEU A 288 13.95 -20.96 -11.07
C LEU A 288 14.63 -20.05 -10.04
N THR A 289 15.66 -19.28 -10.44
CA THR A 289 16.25 -18.22 -9.58
C THR A 289 15.57 -16.86 -9.73
N GLN A 290 14.74 -16.70 -10.76
CA GLN A 290 14.05 -15.46 -11.08
C GLN A 290 12.84 -15.14 -10.18
N PRO A 291 12.13 -16.10 -9.55
CA PRO A 291 11.04 -15.77 -8.64
C PRO A 291 11.50 -14.77 -7.57
N PRO A 292 10.88 -13.58 -7.51
CA PRO A 292 11.31 -12.54 -6.58
C PRO A 292 10.75 -12.73 -5.18
N VAL A 293 9.57 -13.33 -5.01
CA VAL A 293 8.77 -13.25 -3.75
C VAL A 293 8.58 -14.60 -3.07
N LYS A 294 8.33 -14.58 -1.76
CA LYS A 294 7.87 -15.75 -1.01
C LYS A 294 6.41 -16.10 -1.37
N PRO A 295 6.06 -17.39 -1.39
CA PRO A 295 6.89 -18.56 -1.06
C PRO A 295 7.77 -19.04 -2.24
N TYR A 296 7.57 -18.49 -3.43
CA TYR A 296 8.09 -19.04 -4.68
C TYR A 296 9.61 -19.00 -4.81
N ARG A 297 10.28 -17.99 -4.23
CA ARG A 297 11.74 -17.87 -4.29
C ARG A 297 12.49 -19.00 -3.58
N PRO A 298 12.25 -19.28 -2.27
CA PRO A 298 12.79 -20.47 -1.63
C PRO A 298 12.49 -21.76 -2.39
N THR A 299 11.24 -21.93 -2.86
CA THR A 299 10.83 -23.09 -3.65
C THR A 299 11.64 -23.23 -4.94
N GLY A 300 11.84 -22.15 -5.69
CA GLY A 300 12.63 -22.16 -6.92
C GLY A 300 14.09 -22.54 -6.67
N LEU A 301 14.69 -22.01 -5.59
CA LEU A 301 16.05 -22.39 -5.19
C LEU A 301 16.15 -23.87 -4.79
N ALA A 302 15.18 -24.39 -4.04
CA ALA A 302 15.13 -25.80 -3.67
C ALA A 302 14.94 -26.72 -4.89
N ALA A 303 14.07 -26.35 -5.82
CA ALA A 303 13.85 -27.12 -7.05
C ALA A 303 15.05 -27.05 -8.02
N ARG A 304 15.85 -25.98 -7.98
CA ARG A 304 17.07 -25.83 -8.78
C ARG A 304 18.18 -26.80 -8.37
N GLU A 305 18.33 -27.11 -7.09
CA GLU A 305 19.41 -27.97 -6.59
C GLU A 305 19.44 -29.36 -7.26
N PRO A 306 18.34 -30.12 -7.33
CA PRO A 306 18.30 -31.39 -8.06
C PRO A 306 18.64 -31.26 -9.56
N LEU A 307 18.27 -30.16 -10.21
CA LEU A 307 18.55 -29.96 -11.64
C LEU A 307 20.04 -29.73 -11.90
N ILE A 308 20.71 -28.97 -11.03
CA ILE A 308 22.17 -28.78 -11.10
C ILE A 308 22.91 -30.09 -10.85
N GLN A 309 22.45 -30.88 -9.89
CA GLN A 309 23.01 -32.21 -9.63
C GLN A 309 22.84 -33.12 -10.85
N ALA A 310 21.67 -33.13 -11.49
CA ALA A 310 21.42 -33.90 -12.71
C ALA A 310 22.35 -33.48 -13.85
N VAL A 311 22.61 -32.18 -14.03
CA VAL A 311 23.61 -31.68 -15.00
C VAL A 311 25.01 -32.21 -14.69
N GLY A 312 25.39 -32.26 -13.41
CA GLY A 312 26.67 -32.84 -12.96
C GLY A 312 26.81 -34.32 -13.38
N PHE A 313 25.80 -35.13 -13.09
CA PHE A 313 25.78 -36.54 -13.47
C PHE A 313 25.79 -36.77 -14.98
N LEU A 314 25.05 -35.95 -15.75
CA LEU A 314 25.08 -36.01 -17.22
C LEU A 314 26.47 -35.72 -17.79
N LYS A 315 27.21 -34.75 -17.24
CA LYS A 315 28.58 -34.43 -17.66
C LYS A 315 29.58 -35.54 -17.32
N GLN A 316 29.33 -36.30 -16.26
CA GLN A 316 30.16 -37.43 -15.81
C GLN A 316 29.71 -38.77 -16.40
N ASN A 317 28.71 -38.78 -17.29
CA ASN A 317 28.09 -39.97 -17.87
C ASN A 317 27.47 -40.94 -16.83
N GLN A 318 27.12 -40.44 -15.63
CA GLN A 318 26.53 -41.21 -14.52
C GLN A 318 25.00 -41.11 -14.54
N ARG A 319 24.36 -41.51 -15.64
CA ARG A 319 22.92 -41.31 -15.87
C ARG A 319 22.01 -42.09 -14.91
N GLU A 320 22.46 -43.24 -14.42
CA GLU A 320 21.70 -44.08 -13.49
C GLU A 320 21.45 -43.40 -12.14
N GLU A 321 22.43 -42.61 -11.66
CA GLU A 321 22.36 -41.86 -10.41
C GLU A 321 21.17 -40.89 -10.39
N ILE A 322 20.82 -40.32 -11.53
CA ILE A 322 19.70 -39.37 -11.67
C ILE A 322 18.37 -40.05 -11.34
N ASN A 323 18.19 -41.29 -11.83
CA ASN A 323 16.99 -42.09 -11.59
C ASN A 323 16.99 -42.66 -10.16
N GLN A 324 18.13 -43.19 -9.70
CA GLN A 324 18.25 -43.76 -8.35
C GLN A 324 17.96 -42.72 -7.27
N LYS A 325 18.41 -41.47 -7.46
CA LYS A 325 18.14 -40.35 -6.55
C LYS A 325 16.80 -39.68 -6.81
N GLY A 326 16.10 -40.01 -7.89
CA GLY A 326 14.79 -39.42 -8.21
C GLY A 326 14.81 -37.90 -8.37
N LEU A 327 15.90 -37.31 -8.90
CA LEU A 327 16.14 -35.86 -8.87
C LEU A 327 15.01 -35.03 -9.50
N PHE A 328 14.46 -35.49 -10.63
CA PHE A 328 13.33 -34.79 -11.26
C PHE A 328 12.03 -34.93 -10.48
N GLN A 329 11.80 -36.07 -9.84
CA GLN A 329 10.64 -36.26 -8.98
C GLN A 329 10.73 -35.33 -7.76
N GLN A 330 11.91 -35.19 -7.15
CA GLN A 330 12.14 -34.24 -6.06
C GLN A 330 11.80 -32.80 -6.48
N ALA A 331 12.41 -32.31 -7.57
CA ALA A 331 12.15 -30.96 -8.07
C ALA A 331 10.67 -30.76 -8.45
N SER A 332 10.08 -31.72 -9.17
CA SER A 332 8.68 -31.69 -9.59
C SER A 332 7.71 -31.65 -8.39
N THR A 333 8.00 -32.41 -7.33
CA THR A 333 7.18 -32.46 -6.11
C THR A 333 7.20 -31.12 -5.38
N VAL A 334 8.39 -30.54 -5.17
CA VAL A 334 8.54 -29.24 -4.49
C VAL A 334 7.79 -28.12 -5.23
N LEU A 335 7.88 -28.09 -6.57
CA LEU A 335 7.16 -27.12 -7.40
C LEU A 335 5.64 -27.29 -7.30
N ARG A 336 5.16 -28.54 -7.49
CA ARG A 336 3.74 -28.88 -7.47
C ARG A 336 3.10 -28.57 -6.13
N GLU A 337 3.69 -29.01 -5.02
CA GLU A 337 3.17 -28.78 -3.67
C GLU A 337 3.05 -27.29 -3.37
N THR A 338 4.03 -26.48 -3.81
CA THR A 338 3.96 -25.01 -3.64
C THR A 338 2.85 -24.40 -4.49
N LEU A 339 2.74 -24.80 -5.76
CA LEU A 339 1.71 -24.27 -6.67
C LEU A 339 0.30 -24.61 -6.18
N GLU A 340 0.06 -25.86 -5.76
CA GLU A 340 -1.21 -26.35 -5.22
C GLU A 340 -1.56 -25.66 -3.90
N LYS A 341 -0.62 -25.58 -2.95
CA LYS A 341 -0.85 -24.96 -1.63
C LYS A 341 -1.30 -23.51 -1.73
N TYR A 342 -0.69 -22.74 -2.64
CA TYR A 342 -0.95 -21.31 -2.77
C TYR A 342 -1.97 -20.95 -3.87
N GLN A 343 -2.51 -21.94 -4.58
CA GLN A 343 -3.62 -21.75 -5.53
C GLN A 343 -4.93 -21.35 -4.83
N SER A 344 -5.16 -21.87 -3.61
CA SER A 344 -6.39 -21.64 -2.83
C SER A 344 -6.39 -20.35 -2.00
N VAL A 345 -5.22 -19.73 -1.79
CA VAL A 345 -5.03 -18.63 -0.83
C VAL A 345 -5.45 -17.27 -1.41
N HIS A 346 -5.42 -17.13 -2.73
CA HIS A 346 -6.00 -16.01 -3.48
C HIS A 346 -6.14 -16.42 -4.96
N PRO A 347 -7.30 -16.90 -5.42
CA PRO A 347 -7.47 -17.39 -6.78
C PRO A 347 -7.20 -16.26 -7.78
N THR A 348 -6.54 -16.57 -8.88
CA THR A 348 -6.45 -15.67 -10.03
C THR A 348 -7.88 -15.31 -10.44
N SER A 349 -8.19 -14.02 -10.48
CA SER A 349 -9.44 -13.54 -11.06
C SER A 349 -9.52 -14.08 -12.49
N ALA A 350 -10.54 -14.89 -12.78
CA ALA A 350 -10.77 -15.48 -14.09
C ALA A 350 -11.12 -14.42 -15.13
#